data_AF-A0AAV0YYA5-F1
#
_entry.id   AF-A0AAV0YYA5-F1
#
_cell.length_a   1.000
_cell.length_b   1.000
_cell.length_c   1.000
_cell.angle_alpha   90.00
_cell.angle_beta   90.00
_cell.angle_gamma   90.00
#
_symmetry.space_group_name_H-M   'P 1'
#
loop_
_entity.id
_entity.type
_entity.pdbx_description
1 polymer ?
#
loop_
_entity_poly.entity_id
_entity_poly.type
_entity_poly.pdbx_seq_one_letter_code
_entity_poly.pdbx_strand_id
1 'polypeptide(L)'
;MAILASILHARSFMLIAYAIMFSFMGEPTVTAVTFRPSKWSLAHATFYGDETASETMGGACGYGNLFTNGYGTDTVALSSTLFNNGYACGSCFQIKCYQASACNKNVAFTTVTATNLCPPNWSKPSNNGGWCNPPRVHFDMAKPAFMKIAQWKAGIVPVMYRRVPCQRKGGIRFSFQGNGYWLLVYVMNVGGGGDISSMMVKGSRTGWIKMSHNWGASYQAFATLGGQALSFRVTSYTTKETIIAWNVVPSNWNVGLTYSASTNFH
;
A
#
# COMPACT_ATOMS: atom_id res chain seq x y z
N MET A 1 -41.42 -0.46 88.84
CA MET A 1 -42.58 -1.32 88.47
C MET A 1 -43.13 -0.78 87.16
N ALA A 2 -43.37 -1.49 86.06
CA ALA A 2 -43.12 -2.86 85.59
C ALA A 2 -43.36 -2.80 84.05
N ILE A 3 -42.43 -3.30 83.21
CA ILE A 3 -42.55 -4.48 82.32
C ILE A 3 -43.32 -4.28 80.97
N LEU A 4 -42.54 -4.51 79.90
CA LEU A 4 -42.75 -4.99 78.51
C LEU A 4 -44.15 -5.32 77.95
N ALA A 5 -44.36 -4.98 76.65
CA ALA A 5 -44.85 -5.83 75.54
C ALA A 5 -44.61 -5.11 74.18
N SER A 6 -43.72 -5.57 73.27
CA SER A 6 -43.99 -6.40 72.06
C SER A 6 -45.17 -5.90 71.19
N ILE A 7 -45.20 -5.82 69.85
CA ILE A 7 -44.44 -6.40 68.73
C ILE A 7 -44.98 -5.74 67.42
N LEU A 8 -44.12 -5.59 66.39
CA LEU A 8 -44.39 -5.39 64.95
C LEU A 8 -45.31 -4.22 64.50
N HIS A 9 -44.80 -3.34 63.63
CA HIS A 9 -45.17 -3.25 62.20
C HIS A 9 -44.37 -2.14 61.48
N ALA A 10 -43.75 -2.54 60.36
CA ALA A 10 -43.39 -1.73 59.20
C ALA A 10 -42.43 -0.53 59.38
N ARG A 11 -41.12 -0.84 59.39
CA ARG A 11 -40.09 0.07 58.86
C ARG A 11 -40.25 0.15 57.34
N SER A 12 -41.06 1.08 56.84
CA SER A 12 -41.15 1.37 55.40
C SER A 12 -40.19 2.49 55.00
N PHE A 13 -39.18 2.08 54.24
CA PHE A 13 -38.73 2.72 53.00
C PHE A 13 -38.49 4.24 53.01
N MET A 14 -37.25 4.63 53.29
CA MET A 14 -36.55 5.63 52.47
C MET A 14 -35.10 5.16 52.25
N LEU A 15 -34.94 4.17 51.36
CA LEU A 15 -33.65 3.87 50.75
C LEU A 15 -33.41 4.94 49.69
N ILE A 16 -32.47 5.83 49.97
CA ILE A 16 -31.93 6.81 49.02
C ILE A 16 -31.30 6.02 47.86
N ALA A 17 -32.01 5.95 46.74
CA ALA A 17 -31.49 5.38 45.51
C ALA A 17 -30.43 6.35 44.93
N TYR A 18 -29.17 6.13 45.29
CA TYR A 18 -28.05 6.69 44.52
C TYR A 18 -28.08 6.03 43.13
N ALA A 19 -28.69 6.70 42.17
CA ALA A 19 -28.59 6.33 40.77
C ALA A 19 -27.14 6.52 40.32
N ILE A 20 -26.39 5.42 40.28
CA ILE A 20 -25.06 5.38 39.69
C ILE A 20 -25.25 5.58 38.19
N MET A 21 -25.02 6.80 37.71
CA MET A 21 -24.83 7.10 36.29
C MET A 21 -23.53 6.41 35.85
N PHE A 22 -23.61 5.13 35.52
CA PHE A 22 -22.57 4.44 34.76
C PHE A 22 -22.61 5.00 33.34
N SER A 23 -21.85 6.06 33.11
CA SER A 23 -21.48 6.50 31.78
C SER A 23 -20.73 5.36 31.11
N PHE A 24 -21.41 4.56 30.29
CA PHE A 24 -20.75 3.67 29.35
C PHE A 24 -19.96 4.56 28.38
N MET A 25 -18.68 4.82 28.71
CA MET A 25 -17.70 5.26 27.73
C MET A 25 -17.53 4.08 26.77
N GLY A 26 -18.38 4.01 25.75
CA GLY A 26 -18.19 3.09 24.64
C GLY A 26 -16.80 3.32 24.10
N GLU A 27 -15.97 2.27 24.09
CA GLU A 27 -14.68 2.33 23.43
C GLU A 27 -14.90 2.81 21.99
N PRO A 28 -14.12 3.78 21.49
CA PRO A 28 -14.22 4.17 20.10
C PRO A 28 -13.93 2.94 19.26
N THR A 29 -14.95 2.41 18.59
CA THR A 29 -14.75 1.37 17.58
C THR A 29 -13.83 1.96 16.53
N VAL A 30 -12.56 1.54 16.54
CA VAL A 30 -11.62 1.87 15.47
C VAL A 30 -12.14 1.19 14.23
N THR A 31 -12.90 1.92 13.42
CA THR A 31 -13.33 1.44 12.12
C THR A 31 -12.08 1.32 11.27
N ALA A 32 -11.68 0.08 10.96
CA ALA A 32 -10.58 -0.17 10.03
C ALA A 32 -10.92 0.55 8.71
N VAL A 33 -10.05 1.44 8.25
CA VAL A 33 -10.29 2.20 7.02
C VAL A 33 -10.04 1.27 5.84
N THR A 34 -11.04 0.47 5.49
CA THR A 34 -10.93 -0.47 4.36
C THR A 34 -10.95 0.30 3.06
N PHE A 35 -9.87 0.23 2.28
CA PHE A 35 -9.86 0.78 0.94
C PHE A 35 -10.94 0.10 0.07
N ARG A 36 -11.69 0.87 -0.72
CA ARG A 36 -12.75 0.32 -1.60
C ARG A 36 -12.38 0.51 -3.06
N PRO A 37 -12.79 -0.40 -3.96
CA PRO A 37 -12.57 -0.24 -5.39
C PRO A 37 -13.09 1.08 -5.94
N SER A 38 -12.30 1.74 -6.79
CA SER A 38 -12.74 2.95 -7.48
C SER A 38 -13.75 2.64 -8.59
N LYS A 39 -14.37 3.68 -9.16
CA LYS A 39 -15.12 3.56 -10.41
C LYS A 39 -14.18 3.14 -11.55
N TRP A 40 -14.74 2.45 -12.55
CA TRP A 40 -14.03 2.13 -13.78
C TRP A 40 -13.75 3.40 -14.59
N SER A 41 -12.59 3.45 -15.24
CA SER A 41 -12.16 4.54 -16.11
C SER A 41 -11.49 3.99 -17.36
N LEU A 42 -11.56 4.73 -18.46
CA LEU A 42 -10.93 4.35 -19.72
C LEU A 42 -9.42 4.62 -19.68
N ALA A 43 -8.66 3.72 -20.30
CA ALA A 43 -7.21 3.82 -20.50
C ALA A 43 -6.80 2.99 -21.72
N HIS A 44 -5.49 2.91 -21.96
CA HIS A 44 -4.91 1.95 -22.89
C HIS A 44 -3.88 1.08 -22.18
N ALA A 45 -3.63 -0.09 -22.75
CA ALA A 45 -2.56 -0.96 -22.31
C ALA A 45 -1.69 -1.41 -23.49
N THR A 46 -0.38 -1.44 -23.26
CA THR A 46 0.61 -2.19 -24.04
C THR A 46 1.25 -3.23 -23.13
N PHE A 47 2.30 -3.87 -23.62
CA PHE A 47 3.15 -4.71 -22.81
C PHE A 47 4.63 -4.47 -23.08
N TYR A 48 5.45 -4.86 -22.11
CA TYR A 48 6.90 -4.91 -22.22
C TYR A 48 7.42 -6.22 -21.63
N GLY A 49 8.67 -6.52 -21.95
CA GLY A 49 9.33 -7.76 -21.57
C GLY A 49 8.87 -8.97 -22.39
N ASP A 50 9.21 -10.14 -21.87
CA ASP A 50 8.99 -11.43 -22.47
C ASP A 50 7.96 -12.27 -21.70
N GLU A 51 7.66 -13.46 -22.20
CA GLU A 51 6.74 -14.44 -21.60
C GLU A 51 7.17 -14.88 -20.19
N THR A 52 8.44 -14.69 -19.84
CA THR A 52 8.95 -15.00 -18.50
C THR A 52 8.79 -13.84 -17.52
N ALA A 53 8.52 -12.62 -18.01
CA ALA A 53 8.56 -11.35 -17.27
C ALA A 53 9.92 -11.04 -16.60
N SER A 54 11.01 -11.72 -17.00
CA SER A 54 12.33 -11.50 -16.40
C SER A 54 12.87 -10.09 -16.67
N GLU A 55 12.47 -9.48 -17.77
CA GLU A 55 12.86 -8.11 -18.13
C GLU A 55 12.11 -7.02 -17.33
N THR A 56 11.19 -7.41 -16.45
CA THR A 56 10.41 -6.47 -15.63
C THR A 56 11.05 -6.15 -14.27
N MET A 57 12.17 -6.80 -13.95
CA MET A 57 12.85 -6.68 -12.65
C MET A 57 13.47 -5.28 -12.46
N GLY A 58 13.58 -4.86 -11.20
CA GLY A 58 14.29 -3.62 -10.85
C GLY A 58 13.61 -2.33 -11.28
N GLY A 59 12.33 -2.38 -11.68
CA GLY A 59 11.55 -1.22 -12.10
C GLY A 59 11.58 -0.04 -11.14
N ALA A 60 11.11 1.12 -11.61
CA ALA A 60 11.24 2.43 -10.96
C ALA A 60 10.73 2.50 -9.50
N CYS A 61 9.92 1.55 -9.03
CA CYS A 61 9.52 1.48 -7.62
C CYS A 61 10.61 0.94 -6.69
N GLY A 62 11.68 0.33 -7.22
CA GLY A 62 12.80 -0.19 -6.43
C GLY A 62 12.52 -1.49 -5.69
N TYR A 63 11.58 -2.31 -6.20
CA TYR A 63 11.24 -3.60 -5.58
C TYR A 63 12.20 -4.75 -5.91
N GLY A 64 13.29 -4.48 -6.65
CA GLY A 64 14.29 -5.48 -7.00
C GLY A 64 13.69 -6.64 -7.80
N ASN A 65 13.96 -7.87 -7.34
CA ASN A 65 13.41 -9.07 -7.96
C ASN A 65 11.94 -9.28 -7.57
N LEU A 66 11.04 -9.17 -8.54
CA LEU A 66 9.59 -9.23 -8.35
C LEU A 66 9.08 -10.63 -8.03
N PHE A 67 9.78 -11.69 -8.42
CA PHE A 67 9.45 -13.06 -8.01
C PHE A 67 9.78 -13.29 -6.54
N THR A 68 11.03 -13.01 -6.15
CA THR A 68 11.49 -13.20 -4.77
C THR A 68 10.71 -12.31 -3.79
N ASN A 69 10.30 -11.12 -4.21
CA ASN A 69 9.53 -10.19 -3.38
C ASN A 69 8.01 -10.37 -3.47
N GLY A 70 7.53 -11.41 -4.17
CA GLY A 70 6.12 -11.84 -4.11
C GLY A 70 5.15 -11.03 -4.97
N TYR A 71 5.64 -10.28 -5.95
CA TYR A 71 4.81 -9.58 -6.94
C TYR A 71 4.50 -10.46 -8.17
N GLY A 72 5.40 -11.39 -8.51
CA GLY A 72 5.22 -12.31 -9.63
C GLY A 72 5.17 -11.61 -10.98
N THR A 73 4.35 -12.13 -11.90
CA THR A 73 4.21 -11.62 -13.27
C THR A 73 3.03 -10.66 -13.44
N ASP A 74 2.19 -10.49 -12.42
CA ASP A 74 1.02 -9.61 -12.44
C ASP A 74 1.40 -8.18 -12.07
N THR A 75 2.25 -7.59 -12.91
CA THR A 75 2.88 -6.29 -12.67
C THR A 75 2.69 -5.35 -13.85
N VAL A 76 2.81 -4.06 -13.57
CA VAL A 76 2.59 -3.01 -14.57
C VAL A 76 3.50 -1.81 -14.34
N ALA A 77 4.00 -1.26 -15.44
CA ALA A 77 4.61 0.05 -15.50
C ALA A 77 3.54 1.10 -15.76
N LEU A 78 3.44 2.10 -14.89
CA LEU A 78 2.45 3.16 -15.00
C LEU A 78 2.99 4.29 -15.87
N SER A 79 2.17 4.85 -16.77
CA SER A 79 2.47 6.15 -17.35
C SER A 79 2.71 7.22 -16.28
N SER A 80 3.47 8.26 -16.62
CA SER A 80 3.74 9.39 -15.71
C SER A 80 2.46 10.01 -15.12
N THR A 81 1.37 10.07 -15.89
CA THR A 81 0.03 10.49 -15.45
C THR A 81 -0.48 9.72 -14.22
N LEU A 82 -0.16 8.42 -14.12
CA LEU A 82 -0.57 7.55 -13.03
C LEU A 82 0.51 7.34 -11.97
N PHE A 83 1.79 7.34 -12.37
CA PHE A 83 2.92 7.01 -11.49
C PHE A 83 3.07 7.99 -10.33
N ASN A 84 2.71 9.27 -10.55
CA ASN A 84 2.72 10.34 -9.55
C ASN A 84 4.04 10.39 -8.76
N ASN A 85 5.18 10.54 -9.47
CA ASN A 85 6.53 10.50 -8.90
C ASN A 85 6.85 9.28 -8.00
N GLY A 86 6.12 8.18 -8.13
CA GLY A 86 6.32 6.97 -7.34
C GLY A 86 5.37 6.82 -6.16
N TYR A 87 4.52 7.82 -5.86
CA TYR A 87 3.47 7.68 -4.85
C TYR A 87 2.45 6.59 -5.21
N ALA A 88 2.33 6.21 -6.49
CA ALA A 88 1.50 5.09 -6.91
C ALA A 88 2.20 3.72 -6.82
N CYS A 89 3.49 3.66 -6.48
CA CYS A 89 4.20 2.40 -6.32
C CYS A 89 3.50 1.49 -5.30
N GLY A 90 3.30 0.23 -5.68
CA GLY A 90 2.62 -0.78 -4.86
C GLY A 90 1.10 -0.81 -5.02
N SER A 91 0.49 0.22 -5.65
CA SER A 91 -0.95 0.28 -5.91
C SER A 91 -1.43 -0.87 -6.79
N CYS A 92 -2.63 -1.38 -6.50
CA CYS A 92 -3.25 -2.47 -7.25
C CYS A 92 -4.40 -1.98 -8.13
N PHE A 93 -4.46 -2.55 -9.34
CA PHE A 93 -5.46 -2.19 -10.34
C PHE A 93 -6.10 -3.44 -10.90
N GLN A 94 -7.42 -3.41 -11.09
CA GLN A 94 -8.08 -4.34 -11.99
C GLN A 94 -8.14 -3.70 -13.38
N ILE A 95 -7.75 -4.46 -14.40
CA ILE A 95 -7.70 -4.02 -15.79
C ILE A 95 -8.44 -5.05 -16.64
N LYS A 96 -9.33 -4.58 -17.53
CA LYS A 96 -10.02 -5.42 -18.51
C LYS A 96 -9.98 -4.80 -19.90
N CYS A 97 -9.79 -5.66 -20.90
CA CYS A 97 -9.84 -5.24 -22.30
C CYS A 97 -11.27 -4.77 -22.65
N TYR A 98 -11.38 -3.72 -23.47
CA TYR A 98 -12.63 -3.03 -23.71
C TYR A 98 -12.93 -2.88 -25.21
N GLN A 99 -14.01 -3.50 -25.69
CA GLN A 99 -14.55 -3.30 -27.05
C GLN A 99 -13.52 -3.42 -28.21
N ALA A 100 -12.53 -4.30 -28.10
CA ALA A 100 -11.59 -4.60 -29.18
C ALA A 100 -11.67 -6.07 -29.61
N SER A 101 -11.46 -6.35 -30.90
CA SER A 101 -11.46 -7.72 -31.45
C SER A 101 -10.36 -8.60 -30.83
N ALA A 102 -9.26 -7.99 -30.39
CA ALA A 102 -8.15 -8.66 -29.72
C ALA A 102 -8.42 -9.02 -28.25
N CYS A 103 -9.56 -8.62 -27.67
CA CYS A 103 -9.89 -8.92 -26.27
C CYS A 103 -10.19 -10.41 -26.07
N ASN A 104 -9.67 -10.98 -24.98
CA ASN A 104 -10.01 -12.34 -24.57
C ASN A 104 -11.40 -12.35 -23.91
N LYS A 105 -12.40 -12.91 -24.61
CA LYS A 105 -13.83 -12.82 -24.23
C LYS A 105 -14.18 -13.44 -22.87
N ASN A 106 -13.39 -14.41 -22.39
CA ASN A 106 -13.66 -15.16 -21.16
C ASN A 106 -12.95 -14.60 -19.92
N VAL A 107 -12.31 -13.42 -20.04
CA VAL A 107 -11.56 -12.81 -18.93
C VAL A 107 -12.25 -11.53 -18.48
N ALA A 108 -12.80 -11.55 -17.27
CA ALA A 108 -13.50 -10.40 -16.70
C ALA A 108 -12.56 -9.22 -16.41
N PHE A 109 -11.38 -9.50 -15.88
CA PHE A 109 -10.27 -8.58 -15.64
C PHE A 109 -9.04 -9.38 -15.19
N THR A 110 -7.86 -8.75 -15.20
CA THR A 110 -6.69 -9.18 -14.44
C THR A 110 -6.38 -8.15 -13.34
N THR A 111 -5.81 -8.58 -12.22
CA THR A 111 -5.34 -7.67 -11.16
C THR A 111 -3.83 -7.55 -11.27
N VAL A 112 -3.30 -6.33 -11.33
CA VAL A 112 -1.86 -6.06 -11.42
C VAL A 112 -1.39 -5.11 -10.33
N THR A 113 -0.11 -5.21 -9.97
CA THR A 113 0.58 -4.28 -9.06
C THR A 113 1.44 -3.30 -9.86
N ALA A 114 1.38 -2.02 -9.52
CA ALA A 114 2.32 -1.02 -10.02
C ALA A 114 3.71 -1.21 -9.42
N THR A 115 4.68 -1.56 -10.27
CA THR A 115 6.08 -1.83 -9.86
C THR A 115 7.08 -0.99 -10.64
N ASN A 116 6.64 -0.28 -11.67
CA ASN A 116 7.53 0.43 -12.57
C ASN A 116 6.87 1.71 -13.14
N LEU A 117 7.68 2.52 -13.81
CA LEU A 117 7.29 3.70 -14.56
C LEU A 117 7.46 3.37 -16.05
N CYS A 118 6.44 3.67 -16.84
CA CYS A 118 6.59 3.80 -18.28
C CYS A 118 6.91 5.28 -18.59
N PRO A 119 8.16 5.62 -18.92
CA PRO A 119 8.55 7.00 -19.11
C PRO A 119 7.93 7.58 -20.39
N PRO A 120 7.61 8.89 -20.42
CA PRO A 120 7.25 9.57 -21.65
C PRO A 120 8.36 9.47 -22.71
N ASN A 121 7.96 9.28 -23.97
CA ASN A 121 8.80 9.45 -25.14
C ASN A 121 8.36 10.71 -25.91
N TRP A 122 9.00 11.84 -25.60
CA TRP A 122 8.69 13.14 -26.20
C TRP A 122 9.04 13.26 -27.69
N SER A 123 9.82 12.32 -28.22
CA SER A 123 10.16 12.25 -29.64
C SER A 123 9.09 11.55 -30.49
N LYS A 124 8.01 11.07 -29.87
CA LYS A 124 6.91 10.35 -30.55
C LYS A 124 5.56 10.91 -30.08
N PRO A 125 4.55 10.99 -30.96
CA PRO A 125 3.22 11.45 -30.57
C PRO A 125 2.50 10.39 -29.71
N SER A 126 1.57 10.83 -28.85
CA SER A 126 0.90 9.96 -27.86
C SER A 126 -0.02 8.89 -28.46
N ASN A 127 -0.31 8.99 -29.75
CA ASN A 127 -1.10 8.03 -30.53
C ASN A 127 -0.25 7.20 -31.51
N ASN A 128 1.08 7.40 -31.56
CA ASN A 128 1.98 6.63 -32.41
C ASN A 128 3.39 6.53 -31.78
N GLY A 129 3.53 5.61 -30.82
CA GLY A 129 4.80 5.28 -30.15
C GLY A 129 5.07 6.04 -28.84
N GLY A 130 4.39 7.17 -28.60
CA GLY A 130 4.46 7.93 -27.33
C GLY A 130 3.44 7.49 -26.29
N TRP A 131 3.18 6.19 -26.13
CA TRP A 131 2.01 5.67 -25.40
C TRP A 131 1.88 6.15 -23.95
N CYS A 132 3.00 6.47 -23.30
CA CYS A 132 3.05 6.90 -21.90
C CYS A 132 3.18 8.41 -21.71
N ASN A 133 3.08 9.19 -22.79
CA ASN A 133 3.12 10.64 -22.76
C ASN A 133 1.84 11.20 -22.10
N PRO A 134 1.96 12.14 -21.16
CA PRO A 134 0.83 12.92 -20.67
C PRO A 134 0.02 13.56 -21.80
N PRO A 135 -1.31 13.72 -21.63
CA PRO A 135 -2.13 13.36 -20.48
C PRO A 135 -2.66 11.92 -20.52
N ARG A 136 -2.07 11.05 -21.35
CA ARG A 136 -2.61 9.72 -21.58
C ARG A 136 -2.48 8.87 -20.32
N VAL A 137 -3.61 8.24 -19.94
CA VAL A 137 -3.64 7.20 -18.93
C VAL A 137 -3.30 5.88 -19.62
N HIS A 138 -2.13 5.34 -19.28
CA HIS A 138 -1.58 4.16 -19.93
C HIS A 138 -0.94 3.20 -18.93
N PHE A 139 -1.12 1.91 -19.21
CA PHE A 139 -0.58 0.77 -18.48
C PHE A 139 0.34 -0.04 -19.41
N ASP A 140 1.63 -0.05 -19.15
CA ASP A 140 2.57 -0.90 -19.89
C ASP A 140 2.82 -2.16 -19.06
N MET A 141 2.04 -3.20 -19.34
CA MET A 141 1.91 -4.39 -18.51
C MET A 141 3.07 -5.37 -18.75
N ALA A 142 3.42 -6.18 -17.75
CA ALA A 142 4.23 -7.35 -18.04
C ALA A 142 3.51 -8.22 -19.10
N LYS A 143 4.24 -8.73 -20.10
CA LYS A 143 3.66 -9.51 -21.20
C LYS A 143 2.73 -10.65 -20.73
N PRO A 144 3.05 -11.44 -19.68
CA PRO A 144 2.12 -12.47 -19.19
C PRO A 144 0.81 -11.89 -18.65
N ALA A 145 0.85 -10.74 -17.96
CA ALA A 145 -0.34 -10.08 -17.45
C ALA A 145 -1.20 -9.49 -18.59
N PHE A 146 -0.58 -8.91 -19.61
CA PHE A 146 -1.28 -8.42 -20.80
C PHE A 146 -2.00 -9.55 -21.55
N MET A 147 -1.29 -10.67 -21.75
CA MET A 147 -1.82 -11.83 -22.48
C MET A 147 -3.02 -12.48 -21.81
N LYS A 148 -3.26 -12.24 -20.50
CA LYS A 148 -4.51 -12.64 -19.85
C LYS A 148 -5.72 -11.93 -20.46
N ILE A 149 -5.62 -10.64 -20.77
CA ILE A 149 -6.78 -9.84 -21.21
C ILE A 149 -6.88 -9.65 -22.72
N ALA A 150 -5.78 -9.78 -23.46
CA ALA A 150 -5.76 -9.52 -24.90
C ALA A 150 -4.70 -10.32 -25.66
N GLN A 151 -4.89 -10.47 -26.97
CA GLN A 151 -3.92 -11.05 -27.88
C GLN A 151 -2.71 -10.11 -28.05
N TRP A 152 -1.51 -10.55 -27.70
CA TRP A 152 -0.29 -9.72 -27.72
C TRP A 152 0.02 -9.10 -29.09
N LYS A 153 -0.35 -9.77 -30.19
CA LYS A 153 -0.15 -9.27 -31.56
C LYS A 153 -0.86 -7.95 -31.85
N ALA A 154 -1.85 -7.56 -31.05
CA ALA A 154 -2.51 -6.26 -31.17
C ALA A 154 -1.57 -5.09 -30.82
N GLY A 155 -0.52 -5.33 -30.03
CA GLY A 155 0.42 -4.32 -29.55
C GLY A 155 -0.17 -3.41 -28.47
N ILE A 156 -1.27 -2.73 -28.78
CA ILE A 156 -2.00 -1.84 -27.89
C ILE A 156 -3.50 -2.13 -27.93
N VAL A 157 -4.15 -2.12 -26.77
CA VAL A 157 -5.61 -2.26 -26.67
C VAL A 157 -6.23 -1.18 -25.78
N PRO A 158 -7.46 -0.72 -26.09
CA PRO A 158 -8.27 0.00 -25.12
C PRO A 158 -8.63 -0.89 -23.94
N VAL A 159 -8.57 -0.34 -22.73
CA VAL A 159 -8.92 -1.03 -21.48
C VAL A 159 -9.81 -0.15 -20.61
N MET A 160 -10.57 -0.80 -19.73
CA MET A 160 -11.09 -0.17 -18.54
C MET A 160 -10.25 -0.58 -17.34
N TYR A 161 -9.97 0.34 -16.43
CA TYR A 161 -9.26 0.06 -15.19
C TYR A 161 -9.96 0.64 -13.96
N ARG A 162 -9.64 0.12 -12.79
CA ARG A 162 -9.98 0.73 -11.49
C ARG A 162 -8.93 0.38 -10.43
N ARG A 163 -8.73 1.26 -9.45
CA ARG A 163 -7.95 0.96 -8.25
C ARG A 163 -8.71 -0.06 -7.39
N VAL A 164 -8.01 -1.00 -6.77
CA VAL A 164 -8.57 -1.98 -5.83
C VAL A 164 -7.64 -2.20 -4.64
N PRO A 165 -8.14 -2.75 -3.52
CA PRO A 165 -7.29 -3.17 -2.40
C PRO A 165 -6.22 -4.18 -2.81
N CYS A 166 -5.00 -3.91 -2.37
CA CYS A 166 -3.87 -4.82 -2.50
C CYS A 166 -3.96 -5.91 -1.45
N GLN A 167 -4.22 -7.14 -1.90
CA GLN A 167 -4.19 -8.32 -1.05
C GLN A 167 -2.74 -8.78 -0.89
N ARG A 168 -2.16 -8.61 0.31
CA ARG A 168 -0.79 -8.99 0.64
C ARG A 168 -0.79 -9.99 1.79
N LYS A 169 0.09 -11.00 1.70
CA LYS A 169 0.37 -11.91 2.81
C LYS A 169 1.51 -11.35 3.65
N GLY A 170 1.41 -11.46 4.97
CA GLY A 170 2.38 -10.89 5.91
C GLY A 170 2.31 -9.37 6.02
N GLY A 171 3.23 -8.80 6.80
CA GLY A 171 3.29 -7.35 7.01
C GLY A 171 4.15 -6.61 6.00
N ILE A 172 4.22 -5.30 6.19
CA ILE A 172 5.06 -4.40 5.38
C ILE A 172 6.54 -4.78 5.53
N ARG A 173 7.29 -4.63 4.44
CA ARG A 173 8.71 -4.95 4.36
C ARG A 173 9.52 -3.69 4.09
N PHE A 174 10.64 -3.55 4.79
CA PHE A 174 11.56 -2.42 4.74
C PHE A 174 12.93 -2.90 4.28
N SER A 175 13.31 -2.60 3.03
CA SER A 175 14.63 -2.94 2.48
C SER A 175 15.59 -1.76 2.62
N PHE A 176 16.74 -2.01 3.24
CA PHE A 176 17.66 -0.97 3.68
C PHE A 176 18.81 -0.75 2.70
N GLN A 177 19.16 0.51 2.48
CA GLN A 177 20.38 0.97 1.84
C GLN A 177 20.99 2.14 2.64
N GLY A 178 22.23 2.51 2.32
CA GLY A 178 22.94 3.62 2.96
C GLY A 178 23.90 3.17 4.06
N ASN A 179 23.86 3.82 5.22
CA ASN A 179 24.73 3.55 6.38
C ASN A 179 24.10 4.06 7.70
N GLY A 180 24.84 3.96 8.80
CA GLY A 180 24.37 4.35 10.15
C GLY A 180 24.05 5.84 10.34
N TYR A 181 24.42 6.72 9.41
CA TYR A 181 24.19 8.17 9.44
C TYR A 181 23.22 8.67 8.35
N TRP A 182 22.99 7.85 7.32
CA TRP A 182 22.02 8.09 6.25
C TRP A 182 21.32 6.79 5.91
N LEU A 183 20.02 6.72 6.20
CA LEU A 183 19.22 5.52 5.96
C LEU A 183 18.28 5.76 4.78
N LEU A 184 18.39 4.93 3.74
CA LEU A 184 17.43 4.84 2.64
C LEU A 184 16.61 3.55 2.81
N VAL A 185 15.29 3.66 2.74
CA VAL A 185 14.37 2.54 2.94
C VAL A 185 13.41 2.42 1.78
N TYR A 186 13.42 1.28 1.09
CA TYR A 186 12.39 0.90 0.15
C TYR A 186 11.28 0.16 0.88
N VAL A 187 10.05 0.63 0.74
CA VAL A 187 8.87 0.03 1.38
C VAL A 187 8.08 -0.80 0.39
N MET A 188 7.89 -2.06 0.72
CA MET A 188 7.25 -3.04 -0.16
C MET A 188 6.26 -3.92 0.63
N ASN A 189 5.49 -4.74 -0.09
CA ASN A 189 4.44 -5.59 0.48
C ASN A 189 3.34 -4.80 1.23
N VAL A 190 3.01 -3.60 0.75
CA VAL A 190 1.96 -2.74 1.31
C VAL A 190 0.58 -3.25 0.88
N GLY A 191 -0.27 -3.55 1.86
CA GLY A 191 -1.67 -3.94 1.70
C GLY A 191 -2.61 -2.75 1.55
N GLY A 192 -3.92 -2.99 1.57
CA GLY A 192 -4.94 -1.93 1.50
C GLY A 192 -4.79 -1.06 0.25
N GLY A 193 -4.53 0.23 0.41
CA GLY A 193 -4.29 1.14 -0.73
C GLY A 193 -3.05 0.80 -1.59
N GLY A 194 -2.08 0.09 -1.02
CA GLY A 194 -0.81 -0.25 -1.67
C GLY A 194 0.17 0.92 -1.83
N ASP A 195 -0.26 2.13 -1.50
CA ASP A 195 0.48 3.38 -1.68
C ASP A 195 0.84 4.06 -0.36
N ILE A 196 1.99 4.71 -0.32
CA ILE A 196 2.50 5.45 0.85
C ILE A 196 2.61 6.93 0.50
N SER A 197 2.16 7.81 1.38
CA SER A 197 2.37 9.27 1.25
C SER A 197 3.55 9.78 2.06
N SER A 198 3.72 9.27 3.27
CA SER A 198 4.78 9.73 4.16
C SER A 198 5.23 8.65 5.13
N MET A 199 6.48 8.80 5.57
CA MET A 199 7.10 7.94 6.56
C MET A 199 7.84 8.72 7.62
N MET A 200 7.90 8.16 8.82
CA MET A 200 8.81 8.57 9.87
C MET A 200 9.57 7.36 10.40
N VAL A 201 10.80 7.57 10.84
CA VAL A 201 11.64 6.58 11.52
C VAL A 201 11.91 7.04 12.94
N LYS A 202 11.93 6.09 13.89
CA LYS A 202 12.35 6.33 15.27
C LYS A 202 13.36 5.27 15.66
N GLY A 203 14.58 5.68 15.98
CA GLY A 203 15.55 4.85 16.68
C GLY A 203 15.29 4.80 18.19
N SER A 204 15.74 3.74 18.85
CA SER A 204 15.59 3.54 20.30
C SER A 204 16.11 4.68 21.18
N ARG A 205 17.02 5.52 20.67
CA ARG A 205 17.60 6.69 21.36
C ARG A 205 17.19 8.03 20.74
N THR A 206 16.13 8.06 19.91
CA THR A 206 15.69 9.27 19.19
C THR A 206 14.18 9.50 19.32
N GLY A 207 13.70 10.69 18.93
CA GLY A 207 12.29 10.95 18.65
C GLY A 207 11.85 10.41 17.27
N TRP A 208 10.63 10.74 16.84
CA TRP A 208 10.20 10.47 15.46
C TRP A 208 10.84 11.46 14.49
N ILE A 209 11.54 10.93 13.49
CA ILE A 209 12.24 11.70 12.47
C ILE A 209 11.48 11.53 11.16
N LYS A 210 11.04 12.66 10.56
CA LYS A 210 10.37 12.64 9.26
C LYS A 210 11.36 12.18 8.19
N MET A 211 10.93 11.21 7.37
CA MET A 211 11.71 10.77 6.21
C MET A 211 11.28 11.56 4.98
N SER A 212 12.25 11.94 4.15
CA SER A 212 11.98 12.57 2.86
C SER A 212 11.70 11.49 1.82
N HIS A 213 10.63 11.65 1.03
CA HIS A 213 10.42 10.80 -0.15
C HIS A 213 11.54 11.09 -1.16
N ASN A 214 12.17 10.04 -1.68
CA ASN A 214 13.24 10.16 -2.66
C ASN A 214 12.69 9.85 -4.06
N TRP A 215 12.68 8.58 -4.45
CA TRP A 215 12.10 8.14 -5.73
C TRP A 215 11.36 6.81 -5.57
N GLY A 216 10.30 6.60 -6.36
CA GLY A 216 9.56 5.35 -6.32
C GLY A 216 8.99 5.08 -4.91
N ALA A 217 9.22 3.88 -4.39
CA ALA A 217 8.81 3.49 -3.04
C ALA A 217 9.87 3.74 -1.96
N SER A 218 10.82 4.67 -2.19
CA SER A 218 11.94 4.91 -1.29
C SER A 218 11.83 6.21 -0.48
N TYR A 219 12.25 6.12 0.79
CA TYR A 219 12.22 7.20 1.76
C TYR A 219 13.54 7.25 2.52
N GLN A 220 14.04 8.45 2.81
CA GLN A 220 15.36 8.63 3.41
C GLN A 220 15.37 9.52 4.65
N ALA A 221 16.27 9.22 5.59
CA ALA A 221 16.55 10.02 6.77
C ALA A 221 18.06 10.27 6.91
N PHE A 222 18.43 11.52 7.20
CA PHE A 222 19.78 11.93 7.55
C PHE A 222 19.88 12.02 9.08
N ALA A 223 20.20 10.92 9.73
CA ALA A 223 20.23 10.80 11.18
C ALA A 223 21.15 9.67 11.64
N THR A 224 21.72 9.81 12.84
CA THR A 224 22.51 8.75 13.47
C THR A 224 21.57 7.67 14.00
N LEU A 225 21.35 6.62 13.21
CA LEU A 225 20.45 5.49 13.48
C LEU A 225 21.17 4.15 13.65
N GLY A 226 22.47 4.10 13.33
CA GLY A 226 23.31 2.92 13.57
C GLY A 226 23.31 2.49 15.03
N GLY A 227 23.28 1.17 15.28
CA GLY A 227 23.27 0.62 16.63
C GLY A 227 21.96 0.83 17.40
N GLN A 228 20.86 1.16 16.73
CA GLN A 228 19.54 1.39 17.34
C GLN A 228 18.49 0.50 16.71
N ALA A 229 17.60 -0.06 17.53
CA ALA A 229 16.39 -0.68 17.02
C ALA A 229 15.51 0.40 16.39
N LEU A 230 14.92 0.12 15.23
CA LEU A 230 14.15 1.10 14.46
C LEU A 230 12.67 0.73 14.41
N SER A 231 11.84 1.75 14.61
CA SER A 231 10.40 1.72 14.38
C SER A 231 10.05 2.61 13.19
N PHE A 232 8.99 2.27 12.47
CA PHE A 232 8.49 3.07 11.35
C PHE A 232 7.03 3.46 11.55
N ARG A 233 6.71 4.72 11.28
CA ARG A 233 5.34 5.22 11.14
C ARG A 233 5.08 5.46 9.67
N VAL A 234 4.05 4.83 9.13
CA VAL A 234 3.80 4.80 7.69
C VAL A 234 2.36 5.25 7.44
N THR A 235 2.16 6.19 6.52
CA THR A 235 0.86 6.76 6.19
C THR A 235 0.47 6.44 4.75
N SER A 236 -0.70 5.87 4.52
CA SER A 236 -1.21 5.58 3.17
C SER A 236 -1.44 6.88 2.40
N TYR A 237 -1.17 6.87 1.08
CA TYR A 237 -1.49 8.02 0.23
C TYR A 237 -2.99 8.16 0.04
N THR A 238 -3.69 7.06 -0.22
CA THR A 238 -5.12 7.10 -0.56
C THR A 238 -6.03 7.19 0.66
N THR A 239 -5.84 6.34 1.66
CA THR A 239 -6.76 6.28 2.81
C THR A 239 -6.42 7.28 3.91
N LYS A 240 -5.20 7.83 3.90
CA LYS A 240 -4.61 8.64 4.99
C LYS A 240 -4.47 7.89 6.32
N GLU A 241 -4.78 6.59 6.34
CA GLU A 241 -4.54 5.73 7.48
C GLU A 241 -3.05 5.73 7.81
N THR A 242 -2.73 5.68 9.11
CA THR A 242 -1.35 5.59 9.59
C THR A 242 -1.21 4.39 10.50
N ILE A 243 -0.21 3.56 10.20
CA ILE A 243 0.17 2.43 11.04
C ILE A 243 1.58 2.63 11.59
N ILE A 244 1.89 1.91 12.66
CA ILE A 244 3.22 1.90 13.27
C ILE A 244 3.75 0.47 13.31
N ALA A 245 4.95 0.28 12.78
CA ALA A 245 5.75 -0.93 12.92
C ALA A 245 6.79 -0.68 14.02
N TRP A 246 6.45 -1.06 15.26
CA TRP A 246 7.31 -0.88 16.42
C TRP A 246 8.47 -1.87 16.44
N ASN A 247 9.69 -1.36 16.65
CA ASN A 247 10.93 -2.13 16.81
C ASN A 247 11.10 -3.25 15.78
N VAL A 248 10.64 -3.02 14.54
CA VAL A 248 10.66 -4.01 13.46
C VAL A 248 12.09 -4.32 12.99
N VAL A 249 13.03 -3.43 13.27
CA VAL A 249 14.44 -3.59 12.92
C VAL A 249 15.29 -3.65 14.20
N PRO A 250 16.12 -4.68 14.40
CA PRO A 250 16.96 -4.82 15.58
C PRO A 250 18.16 -3.85 15.52
N SER A 251 18.83 -3.59 16.65
CA SER A 251 19.93 -2.61 16.73
C SER A 251 21.18 -2.95 15.91
N ASN A 252 21.39 -4.23 15.61
CA ASN A 252 22.48 -4.75 14.79
C ASN A 252 22.08 -4.90 13.31
N TRP A 253 21.18 -4.04 12.83
CA TRP A 253 20.73 -4.07 11.45
C TRP A 253 21.87 -3.79 10.46
N ASN A 254 21.72 -4.33 9.25
CA ASN A 254 22.67 -4.17 8.17
C ASN A 254 21.92 -3.65 6.93
N VAL A 255 22.62 -2.86 6.13
CA VAL A 255 22.14 -2.48 4.80
C VAL A 255 22.21 -3.67 3.84
N GLY A 256 21.39 -3.64 2.80
CA GLY A 256 21.19 -4.77 1.88
C GLY A 256 20.20 -5.81 2.39
N LEU A 257 19.77 -5.73 3.66
CA LEU A 257 18.76 -6.61 4.24
C LEU A 257 17.34 -6.04 4.14
N THR A 258 16.37 -6.93 4.28
CA THR A 258 14.94 -6.57 4.33
C THR A 258 14.35 -7.03 5.66
N TYR A 259 13.64 -6.14 6.33
CA TYR A 259 12.99 -6.38 7.61
C TYR A 259 11.47 -6.38 7.44
N SER A 260 10.80 -7.36 8.04
CA SER A 260 9.34 -7.55 7.88
C SER A 260 8.62 -7.22 9.17
N ALA A 261 7.60 -6.37 9.08
CA ALA A 261 6.66 -6.13 10.18
C ALA A 261 5.62 -7.27 10.27
N SER A 262 4.92 -7.33 11.40
CA SER A 262 3.68 -8.10 11.55
C SER A 262 2.44 -7.33 11.11
N THR A 263 2.54 -6.01 10.94
CA THR A 263 1.42 -5.11 10.63
C THR A 263 1.35 -4.76 9.14
N ASN A 264 0.13 -4.50 8.66
CA ASN A 264 -0.14 -4.03 7.30
C ASN A 264 -1.41 -3.15 7.25
N PHE A 265 -1.65 -2.50 6.11
CA PHE A 265 -2.92 -1.83 5.80
C PHE A 265 -3.94 -2.84 5.24
N HIS A 266 -5.23 -2.50 5.31
CA HIS A 266 -6.33 -3.39 4.92
C HIS A 266 -7.38 -2.73 4.02
#